data_AF-A0A852CLQ6-F1
#
_entry.id   AF-A0A852CLQ6-F1
#
_cell.length_a   1.000
_cell.length_b   1.000
_cell.length_c   1.000
_cell.angle_alpha   90.00
_cell.angle_beta   90.00
_cell.angle_gamma   90.00
#
_symmetry.space_group_name_H-M   'P 1'
#
loop_
_entity.id
_entity.type
_entity.pdbx_description
1 polymer ?
#
loop_
_entity_poly.entity_id
_entity_poly.type
_entity_poly.pdbx_seq_one_letter_code
_entity_poly.pdbx_strand_id
1 'polypeptide(L)'
;NSNRASVSHLHRQHYGRLYPILLVKTDGSTVRLRYKEPKRILMLPLDSSTLPEAERKARLRRQFPSKPKPETEEAFEGIDLDTYKKFWKK
;
A
#
# COMPACT_ATOMS: atom_id res chain seq x y z
N ASN A 1 -5.11 1.16 -36.79
CA ASN A 1 -4.06 2.18 -36.53
C ASN A 1 -4.57 3.16 -35.47
N SER A 2 -3.96 3.19 -34.29
CA SER A 2 -4.35 4.03 -33.13
C SER A 2 -3.95 5.50 -33.26
N ASN A 3 -3.12 5.86 -34.25
CA ASN A 3 -2.66 7.25 -34.45
C ASN A 3 -3.58 8.10 -35.32
N ARG A 4 -4.63 7.53 -35.91
CA ARG A 4 -5.49 8.22 -36.88
C ARG A 4 -6.19 9.47 -36.30
N ALA A 5 -6.48 9.49 -35.00
CA ALA A 5 -7.18 10.60 -34.33
C ALA A 5 -6.54 10.99 -32.97
N SER A 6 -5.27 10.62 -32.75
CA SER A 6 -4.60 10.84 -31.45
C SER A 6 -4.11 12.29 -31.27
N VAL A 7 -3.86 13.01 -32.36
CA VAL A 7 -3.44 14.41 -32.35
C VAL A 7 -4.67 15.31 -32.41
N SER A 8 -5.03 15.92 -31.28
CA SER A 8 -6.20 16.79 -31.16
C SER A 8 -5.99 17.95 -30.18
N HIS A 9 -6.92 18.89 -30.14
CA HIS A 9 -6.96 19.98 -29.17
C HIS A 9 -8.38 20.14 -28.59
N LEU A 10 -8.53 20.98 -27.56
CA LEU A 10 -9.84 21.22 -26.96
C LEU A 10 -10.64 22.21 -27.82
N HIS A 11 -11.78 21.79 -28.36
CA HIS A 11 -12.63 22.59 -29.26
C HIS A 11 -13.55 23.57 -28.53
N ARG A 12 -13.05 24.22 -27.47
CA ARG A 12 -13.78 25.25 -26.73
C ARG A 12 -13.10 26.59 -26.93
N GLN A 13 -13.87 27.67 -27.05
CA GLN A 13 -13.32 29.03 -27.22
C GLN A 13 -12.57 29.51 -25.97
N HIS A 14 -13.13 29.25 -24.78
CA HIS A 14 -12.51 29.59 -23.50
C HIS A 14 -12.30 28.32 -22.66
N TYR A 15 -11.05 28.03 -22.30
CA TYR A 15 -10.71 26.92 -21.42
C TYR A 15 -9.44 27.21 -20.63
N GLY A 16 -9.35 26.66 -19.42
CA GLY A 16 -8.13 26.69 -18.62
C GLY A 16 -7.06 25.76 -19.19
N ARG A 17 -5.79 26.10 -18.96
CA ARG A 17 -4.65 25.28 -19.40
C ARG A 17 -4.76 23.86 -18.84
N LEU A 18 -4.55 22.87 -19.71
CA LEU A 18 -4.46 21.46 -19.32
C LEU A 18 -3.06 20.93 -19.67
N TYR A 19 -2.55 20.05 -18.82
CA TYR A 19 -1.21 19.48 -18.94
C TYR A 19 -1.30 18.01 -19.34
N PRO A 20 -0.44 17.52 -20.25
CA PRO A 20 -0.38 16.11 -20.58
C PRO A 20 0.23 15.33 -19.41
N ILE A 21 -0.45 14.28 -18.99
CA ILE A 21 -0.08 13.44 -17.87
C ILE A 21 -0.24 11.95 -18.22
N LEU A 22 0.38 11.08 -17.43
CA LEU A 22 0.27 9.63 -17.57
C LEU A 22 -0.63 9.06 -16.45
N LEU A 23 -1.77 8.48 -16.84
CA LEU A 23 -2.64 7.74 -15.92
C LEU A 23 -2.26 6.27 -15.90
N VAL A 24 -1.92 5.78 -14.71
CA VAL A 24 -1.65 4.37 -14.43
C VAL A 24 -2.92 3.76 -13.86
N LYS A 25 -3.45 2.73 -14.51
CA LYS A 25 -4.60 1.96 -14.02
C LYS A 25 -4.16 0.94 -12.97
N THR A 26 -5.14 0.31 -12.32
CA THR A 26 -4.92 -0.78 -11.33
C THR A 26 -4.11 -1.94 -11.90
N ASP A 27 -4.25 -2.21 -13.20
CA ASP A 27 -3.59 -3.31 -13.89
C ASP A 27 -2.17 -2.93 -14.34
N GLY A 28 -1.72 -1.71 -14.03
CA GLY A 28 -0.43 -1.16 -14.47
C GLY A 28 -0.42 -0.61 -15.90
N SER A 29 -1.50 -0.79 -16.66
CA SER A 29 -1.64 -0.18 -17.99
C SER A 29 -1.68 1.35 -17.94
N THR A 30 -1.18 1.99 -18.99
CA THR A 30 -0.97 3.45 -19.01
C THR A 30 -1.71 4.13 -20.16
N VAL A 31 -2.28 5.31 -19.89
CA VAL A 31 -2.95 6.13 -20.89
C VAL A 31 -2.54 7.60 -20.72
N ARG A 32 -2.29 8.29 -21.84
CA ARG A 32 -2.01 9.73 -21.85
C ARG A 32 -3.32 10.52 -21.81
N LEU A 33 -3.43 11.44 -20.85
CA LEU A 33 -4.59 12.31 -20.73
C LEU A 33 -4.19 13.74 -20.34
N ARG A 34 -5.13 14.68 -20.46
CA ARG A 34 -4.90 16.08 -20.13
C ARG A 34 -5.58 16.43 -18.81
N TYR A 35 -4.84 16.99 -17.86
CA TYR A 35 -5.32 17.29 -16.51
C TYR A 35 -5.10 18.75 -16.12
N LYS A 36 -5.85 19.25 -15.13
CA LYS A 36 -5.81 20.66 -14.70
C LYS A 36 -4.48 21.03 -14.06
N GLU A 37 -3.93 20.13 -13.26
CA GLU A 37 -2.67 20.32 -12.56
C GLU A 37 -1.50 19.69 -13.34
N PRO A 38 -0.31 20.31 -13.31
CA PRO A 38 0.88 19.78 -13.97
C PRO A 38 1.51 18.62 -13.17
N LYS A 39 0.81 17.49 -13.08
CA LYS A 39 1.32 16.25 -12.48
C LYS A 39 1.98 15.38 -13.55
N ARG A 40 3.05 14.67 -13.24
CA ARG A 40 3.66 13.74 -14.23
C ARG A 40 2.87 12.43 -14.34
N ILE A 41 2.45 11.89 -13.21
CA ILE A 41 1.80 10.58 -13.11
C ILE A 41 0.59 10.70 -12.17
N LEU A 42 -0.53 10.09 -12.56
CA LEU A 42 -1.67 9.83 -11.69
C LEU A 42 -1.87 8.31 -11.59
N MET A 43 -1.91 7.79 -10.36
CA MET A 43 -2.18 6.37 -10.11
C MET A 43 -3.62 6.21 -9.68
N LEU A 44 -4.37 5.37 -10.40
CA LEU A 44 -5.73 5.02 -10.02
C LEU A 44 -5.67 4.06 -8.83
N PRO A 45 -6.35 4.37 -7.70
CA PRO A 45 -6.40 3.45 -6.59
C PRO A 45 -7.20 2.21 -6.96
N LEU A 46 -6.83 1.08 -6.38
CA LEU A 46 -7.66 -0.11 -6.43
C LEU A 46 -8.85 0.05 -5.48
N ASP A 47 -10.05 -0.19 -5.97
CA ASP A 47 -11.24 -0.17 -5.15
C ASP A 47 -11.34 -1.44 -4.28
N SER A 48 -11.62 -1.27 -3.00
CA SER A 48 -11.71 -2.36 -2.02
C SER A 48 -13.08 -3.05 -2.01
N SER A 49 -14.14 -2.40 -2.52
CA SER A 49 -15.49 -2.99 -2.62
C SER A 49 -15.58 -4.08 -3.69
N THR A 50 -14.84 -3.94 -4.77
CA THR A 50 -14.88 -4.86 -5.92
C THR A 50 -14.13 -6.17 -5.66
N LEU A 51 -13.26 -6.22 -4.64
CA LEU A 51 -12.42 -7.38 -4.36
C LEU A 51 -13.17 -8.47 -3.61
N PRO A 52 -12.83 -9.76 -3.86
CA PRO A 52 -13.31 -10.86 -3.04
C PRO A 52 -12.80 -10.73 -1.60
N GLU A 53 -13.58 -11.21 -0.63
CA GLU A 53 -13.27 -11.02 0.79
C GLU A 53 -11.92 -11.58 1.21
N ALA A 54 -11.50 -12.70 0.61
CA ALA A 54 -10.22 -13.34 0.90
C ALA A 54 -9.04 -12.45 0.54
N GLU A 55 -9.05 -11.87 -0.66
CA GLU A 55 -7.99 -10.95 -1.13
C GLU A 55 -8.00 -9.64 -0.35
N ARG A 56 -9.19 -9.14 -0.01
CA ARG A 56 -9.34 -7.94 0.82
C ARG A 56 -8.72 -8.16 2.20
N LYS A 57 -9.02 -9.28 2.86
CA LYS A 57 -8.43 -9.66 4.17
C LYS A 57 -6.91 -9.83 4.07
N ALA A 58 -6.41 -10.46 3.01
CA ALA A 58 -4.97 -10.61 2.79
C ALA A 58 -4.25 -9.27 2.61
N ARG A 59 -4.83 -8.33 1.86
CA ARG A 59 -4.30 -6.97 1.71
C ARG A 59 -4.31 -6.20 3.03
N LEU A 60 -5.37 -6.31 3.82
CA LEU A 60 -5.44 -5.66 5.13
C LEU A 60 -4.33 -6.16 6.07
N ARG A 61 -4.07 -7.48 6.08
CA ARG A 61 -2.96 -8.08 6.84
C ARG A 61 -1.58 -7.61 6.35
N ARG A 62 -1.42 -7.35 5.04
CA ARG A 62 -0.17 -6.78 4.49
C ARG A 62 0.00 -5.31 4.83
N GLN A 63 -1.08 -4.53 4.80
CA GLN A 63 -1.06 -3.10 5.11
C GLN A 63 -0.82 -2.86 6.61
N PHE A 64 -1.47 -3.65 7.45
CA PHE A 64 -1.32 -3.62 8.90
C PHE A 64 -0.77 -4.98 9.36
N PRO A 65 0.56 -5.19 9.25
CA PRO A 65 1.15 -6.39 9.80
C PRO A 65 0.88 -6.45 11.29
N SER A 66 0.42 -7.60 11.79
CA SER A 66 0.33 -7.82 13.23
C SER A 66 1.69 -7.57 13.85
N LYS A 67 1.71 -6.93 15.03
CA LYS A 67 2.93 -6.83 15.83
C LYS A 67 3.54 -8.23 15.98
N PRO A 68 4.87 -8.37 15.92
CA PRO A 68 5.50 -9.65 16.20
C PRO A 68 4.94 -10.16 17.52
N LYS A 69 4.57 -11.45 17.56
CA LYS A 69 4.17 -12.06 18.82
C LYS A 69 5.31 -11.80 19.81
N PRO A 70 5.02 -11.31 21.03
CA PRO A 70 6.06 -11.30 22.05
C PRO A 70 6.61 -12.72 22.10
N GLU A 71 7.94 -12.85 22.10
CA GLU A 71 8.59 -14.11 22.43
C GLU A 71 7.88 -14.61 23.68
N THR A 72 7.31 -15.81 23.61
CA THR A 72 6.77 -16.46 24.80
C THR A 72 7.89 -16.43 25.80
N GLU A 73 7.76 -15.55 26.80
CA GLU A 73 8.65 -15.53 27.95
C GLU A 73 8.74 -16.98 28.38
N GLU A 74 9.94 -17.55 28.32
CA GLU A 74 10.19 -18.91 28.79
C GLU A 74 9.53 -18.98 30.15
N ALA A 75 8.46 -19.79 30.26
CA ALA A 75 7.68 -19.87 31.47
C ALA A 75 8.67 -20.14 32.58
N PHE A 76 8.83 -19.17 33.48
CA PHE A 76 9.87 -19.17 34.50
C PHE A 76 9.74 -20.45 35.30
N GLU A 77 10.56 -21.46 34.98
CA GLU A 77 10.64 -22.68 35.76
C GLU A 77 11.20 -22.25 37.11
N GLY A 78 10.36 -22.37 38.15
CA GLY A 78 10.61 -21.77 39.46
C GLY A 78 12.02 -22.06 39.95
N ILE A 79 12.70 -21.01 40.43
CA ILE A 79 14.09 -21.07 40.91
C ILE A 79 14.21 -22.18 41.96
N ASP A 80 15.08 -23.16 41.71
CA ASP A 80 15.42 -24.17 42.71
C ASP A 80 16.26 -23.54 43.83
N LEU A 81 15.65 -23.36 45.00
CA LEU A 81 16.24 -22.68 46.16
C LEU A 81 17.42 -23.46 46.77
N ASP A 82 17.47 -24.79 46.60
CA ASP A 82 18.56 -25.60 47.15
C ASP A 82 19.89 -25.34 46.41
N THR A 83 19.82 -25.00 45.11
CA THR A 83 20.98 -24.60 44.32
C THR A 83 21.63 -23.31 44.84
N TYR A 84 20.84 -22.37 45.37
CA TYR A 84 21.30 -21.06 45.84
C TYR A 84 21.60 -20.97 47.35
N LYS A 85 21.28 -22.02 48.11
CA LYS A 85 21.52 -22.12 49.56
C LYS A 85 22.98 -21.90 49.97
N LYS A 86 23.91 -22.21 49.06
CA LYS A 86 25.38 -22.02 49.24
C LYS A 86 25.77 -20.55 49.41
N PHE A 87 24.96 -19.62 48.93
CA PHE A 87 25.22 -18.18 49.01
C PHE A 87 24.53 -17.50 50.21
N TRP A 88 23.82 -18.26 51.05
CA TRP A 88 23.06 -17.70 52.18
C TRP A 88 23.89 -17.42 53.43
N LYS A 89 25.11 -17.98 53.52
CA LYS A 89 26.08 -17.58 54.53
C LYS A 89 27.25 -16.90 53.82
N LYS A 90 27.55 -15.70 54.31
CA LYS A 90 28.60 -14.81 53.80
C LYS A 90 29.99 -15.35 54.11
#